data_AF-A0A962N685-F1
#
_entry.id   AF-A0A962N685-F1
#
_cell.length_a   1.000
_cell.length_b   1.000
_cell.length_c   1.000
_cell.angle_alpha   90.00
_cell.angle_beta   90.00
_cell.angle_gamma   90.00
#
_symmetry.space_group_name_H-M   'P 1'
#
loop_
_entity.id
_entity.type
_entity.pdbx_description
1 polymer ?
#
loop_
_entity_poly.entity_id
_entity_poly.type
_entity_poly.pdbx_seq_one_letter_code
_entity_poly.pdbx_strand_id
1 'polypeptide(L)'
;MRRGLMQIGSWLLLPYWLFRAWLPGGQRDQPSLTEEELAAWAEREFRYALQAVAVSAPEQIQALSPGHVPEETINEFKFCSEAFLSLAPKGMSAALAEQIHQLAEDLWALPEDVFSQDTDPGCMARPEWAPLRQRAKRILRELNWPIEPPPPYVYNGRGVYERR
;
A
#
# COMPACT_ATOMS: atom_id res chain seq x y z
N MET A 1 -18.17 -15.35 -5.68
CA MET A 1 -18.62 -14.32 -6.64
C MET A 1 -17.49 -13.31 -6.76
N ARG A 2 -17.04 -13.00 -7.98
CA ARG A 2 -15.93 -12.07 -8.22
C ARG A 2 -16.40 -10.66 -7.86
N ARG A 3 -15.66 -9.94 -7.01
CA ARG A 3 -15.94 -8.52 -6.69
C ARG A 3 -16.04 -7.75 -8.00
N GLY A 4 -17.24 -7.29 -8.32
CA GLY A 4 -17.49 -6.41 -9.44
C GLY A 4 -16.86 -5.05 -9.14
N LEU A 5 -16.19 -4.47 -10.13
CA LEU A 5 -15.70 -3.09 -10.08
C LEU A 5 -16.89 -2.16 -9.80
N MET A 6 -17.09 -1.78 -8.53
CA MET A 6 -17.84 -0.57 -8.20
C MET A 6 -16.86 0.59 -8.27
N GLN A 7 -17.01 1.40 -9.31
CA GLN A 7 -16.42 2.73 -9.43
C GLN A 7 -16.94 3.61 -8.28
N ILE A 8 -16.19 3.66 -7.17
CA ILE A 8 -16.37 4.70 -6.16
C ILE A 8 -14.98 5.21 -5.76
N GLY A 9 -14.58 6.32 -6.40
CA GLY A 9 -13.91 7.42 -5.70
C GLY A 9 -12.49 7.28 -5.14
N SER A 10 -11.77 6.16 -5.21
CA SER A 10 -10.37 6.13 -4.73
C SER A 10 -9.39 6.68 -5.78
N TRP A 11 -9.38 8.01 -5.93
CA TRP A 11 -8.39 8.77 -6.70
C TRP A 11 -7.24 9.29 -5.82
N LEU A 12 -7.11 8.80 -4.58
CA LEU A 12 -6.28 9.46 -3.57
C LEU A 12 -4.84 8.97 -3.48
N LEU A 13 -4.43 7.91 -4.18
CA LEU A 13 -3.18 7.22 -3.83
C LEU A 13 -2.23 6.88 -4.98
N LEU A 14 -2.51 7.43 -6.15
CA LEU A 14 -1.48 7.57 -7.16
C LEU A 14 -1.16 9.05 -7.26
N PRO A 15 0.13 9.42 -7.32
CA PRO A 15 0.46 10.63 -8.05
C PRO A 15 -0.22 10.47 -9.42
N TYR A 16 -1.23 11.29 -9.69
CA TYR A 16 -2.11 11.23 -10.87
C TYR A 16 -1.34 11.10 -12.21
N TRP A 17 -0.04 11.42 -12.21
CA TRP A 17 0.90 11.21 -13.30
C TRP A 17 1.38 9.75 -13.51
N LEU A 18 1.56 8.93 -12.47
CA LEU A 18 1.95 7.51 -12.63
C LEU A 18 0.85 6.67 -13.30
N PHE A 19 -0.42 6.97 -13.03
CA PHE A 19 -1.55 6.35 -13.72
C PHE A 19 -1.62 6.74 -15.21
N ARG A 20 -1.19 7.97 -15.57
CA ARG A 20 -1.16 8.42 -16.98
C ARG A 20 0.00 7.85 -17.79
N ALA A 21 1.12 7.49 -17.16
CA ALA A 21 2.24 6.85 -17.85
C ALA A 21 1.91 5.43 -18.34
N TRP A 22 0.91 4.78 -17.73
CA TRP A 22 0.49 3.41 -18.05
C TRP A 22 -0.74 3.32 -18.95
N LEU A 23 -1.40 4.45 -19.27
CA LEU A 23 -2.56 4.49 -20.17
C LEU A 23 -2.12 4.77 -21.62
N PRO A 24 -2.53 3.96 -22.62
CA PRO A 24 -2.27 4.25 -24.02
C PRO A 24 -3.03 5.52 -24.41
N GLY A 25 -2.31 6.65 -24.54
CA GLY A 25 -2.86 7.93 -25.02
C GLY A 25 -2.68 9.16 -24.11
N GLY A 26 -1.96 9.04 -22.98
CA GLY A 26 -1.62 10.20 -22.15
C GLY A 26 -0.60 11.14 -22.81
N GLN A 27 -0.90 12.45 -22.85
CA GLN A 27 -0.02 13.51 -23.39
C GLN A 27 1.43 13.43 -22.85
N ARG A 28 2.40 13.54 -23.77
CA ARG A 28 3.84 13.25 -23.63
C ARG A 28 4.70 14.36 -23.00
N ASP A 29 4.11 15.30 -22.26
CA ASP A 29 4.83 16.46 -21.70
C ASP A 29 5.03 16.36 -20.18
N GLN A 30 5.32 15.16 -19.67
CA GLN A 30 5.75 14.96 -18.28
C GLN A 30 7.19 14.43 -18.28
N PRO A 31 8.06 14.88 -17.34
CA PRO A 31 9.39 14.30 -17.21
C PRO A 31 9.24 12.79 -16.95
N SER A 32 9.70 11.97 -17.88
CA SER A 32 9.76 10.53 -17.71
C SER A 32 10.74 10.24 -16.58
N LEU A 33 10.26 9.68 -15.48
CA LEU A 33 11.14 9.15 -14.44
C LEU A 33 12.11 8.15 -15.08
N THR A 34 13.36 8.23 -14.71
CA THR A 34 14.34 7.18 -15.00
C THR A 34 13.93 5.88 -14.31
N GLU A 35 14.44 4.75 -14.79
CA GLU A 35 14.21 3.45 -14.16
C GLU A 35 14.67 3.44 -12.69
N GLU A 36 15.77 4.16 -12.39
CA GLU A 36 16.29 4.34 -11.03
C GLU A 36 15.33 5.15 -10.14
N GLU A 37 14.80 6.26 -10.65
CA GLU A 37 13.81 7.07 -9.91
C GLU A 37 12.50 6.31 -9.68
N LEU A 38 12.08 5.51 -10.66
CA LEU A 38 10.88 4.68 -10.53
C LEU A 38 11.08 3.54 -9.52
N ALA A 39 12.25 2.88 -9.53
CA ALA A 39 12.59 1.86 -8.55
C ALA A 39 12.67 2.44 -7.13
N ALA A 40 13.31 3.60 -6.96
CA ALA A 40 13.37 4.29 -5.67
C ALA A 40 11.99 4.71 -5.16
N TRP A 41 11.12 5.17 -6.06
CA TRP A 41 9.72 5.47 -5.73
C TRP A 41 8.98 4.19 -5.29
N ALA A 42 9.08 3.10 -6.06
CA ALA A 42 8.38 1.85 -5.76
C ALA A 42 8.85 1.24 -4.43
N GLU A 43 10.15 1.27 -4.15
CA GLU A 43 10.70 0.84 -2.85
C GLU A 43 10.13 1.67 -1.70
N ARG A 44 10.08 2.99 -1.85
CA ARG A 44 9.55 3.89 -0.82
C ARG A 44 8.07 3.63 -0.55
N GLU A 45 7.24 3.60 -1.59
CA GLU A 45 5.79 3.38 -1.42
C GLU A 45 5.50 1.98 -0.88
N PHE A 46 6.22 0.96 -1.35
CA PHE A 46 6.07 -0.39 -0.80
C PHE A 46 6.50 -0.47 0.66
N ARG A 47 7.60 0.19 1.04
CA ARG A 47 8.00 0.30 2.45
C ARG A 47 6.89 0.90 3.28
N TYR A 48 6.27 1.99 2.84
CA TYR A 48 5.18 2.63 3.58
C TYR A 48 3.96 1.71 3.71
N ALA A 49 3.55 1.05 2.63
CA ALA A 49 2.42 0.13 2.67
C ALA A 49 2.70 -1.07 3.59
N LEU A 50 3.91 -1.64 3.53
CA LEU A 50 4.34 -2.74 4.39
C LEU A 50 4.42 -2.31 5.87
N GLN A 51 4.92 -1.11 6.14
CA GLN A 51 4.93 -0.51 7.49
C GLN A 51 3.52 -0.29 8.01
N ALA A 52 2.60 0.20 7.19
CA ALA A 52 1.18 0.38 7.56
C ALA A 52 0.54 -0.95 7.99
N VAL A 53 0.84 -2.05 7.29
CA VAL A 53 0.37 -3.39 7.68
C VAL A 53 1.05 -3.87 8.97
N ALA A 54 2.31 -3.53 9.21
CA ALA A 54 3.10 -4.04 10.33
C ALA A 54 2.77 -3.38 11.68
N VAL A 55 2.24 -2.16 11.69
CA VAL A 55 2.05 -1.37 12.92
C VAL A 55 0.77 -1.75 13.67
N SER A 56 0.58 -1.17 14.86
CA SER A 56 -0.65 -1.37 15.65
C SER A 56 -1.86 -0.71 14.98
N ALA A 57 -3.07 -1.14 15.34
CA ALA A 57 -4.31 -0.56 14.80
C ALA A 57 -4.38 0.98 14.99
N PRO A 58 -4.05 1.56 16.15
CA PRO A 58 -4.04 3.02 16.32
C PRO A 58 -3.04 3.73 15.40
N GLU A 59 -1.81 3.20 15.28
CA GLU A 59 -0.77 3.74 14.41
C GLU A 59 -1.18 3.69 12.94
N GLN A 60 -1.82 2.59 12.53
CA GLN A 60 -2.31 2.40 11.17
C GLN A 60 -3.42 3.40 10.83
N ILE A 61 -4.36 3.63 11.77
CA ILE A 61 -5.41 4.64 11.61
C ILE A 61 -4.80 6.04 11.49
N GLN A 62 -3.84 6.39 12.35
CA GLN A 62 -3.17 7.68 12.30
C GLN A 62 -2.44 7.90 10.97
N ALA A 63 -1.79 6.85 10.43
CA ALA A 63 -0.99 6.96 9.23
C ALA A 63 -1.80 6.99 7.92
N LEU A 64 -3.03 6.45 7.92
CA LEU A 64 -3.88 6.30 6.73
C LEU A 64 -5.16 7.15 6.76
N SER A 65 -5.43 7.85 7.86
CA SER A 65 -6.53 8.81 7.93
C SER A 65 -6.30 10.02 7.01
N PRO A 66 -7.37 10.64 6.46
CA PRO A 66 -8.78 10.40 6.74
C PRO A 66 -9.47 9.38 5.80
N GLY A 67 -8.72 8.47 5.16
CA GLY A 67 -9.28 7.47 4.22
C GLY A 67 -9.96 6.27 4.89
N HIS A 68 -10.51 5.37 4.05
CA HIS A 68 -11.01 4.06 4.49
C HIS A 68 -9.84 3.13 4.83
N VAL A 69 -9.29 3.30 6.04
CA VAL A 69 -8.03 2.68 6.50
C VAL A 69 -7.89 1.19 6.11
N PRO A 70 -8.88 0.30 6.33
CA PRO A 70 -8.75 -1.10 5.93
C PRO A 70 -8.56 -1.30 4.42
N GLU A 71 -9.42 -0.65 3.62
CA GLU A 71 -9.42 -0.77 2.16
C GLU A 71 -8.17 -0.13 1.56
N GLU A 72 -7.81 1.07 2.03
CA GLU A 72 -6.61 1.76 1.57
C GLU A 72 -5.34 0.97 1.92
N THR A 73 -5.27 0.36 3.10
CA THR A 73 -4.15 -0.53 3.46
C THR A 73 -3.98 -1.65 2.43
N ILE A 74 -5.07 -2.34 2.09
CA ILE A 74 -5.03 -3.50 1.19
C ILE A 74 -4.69 -3.07 -0.24
N ASN A 75 -5.35 -2.02 -0.72
CA ASN A 75 -5.16 -1.51 -2.07
C ASN A 75 -3.74 -0.95 -2.25
N GLU A 76 -3.25 -0.13 -1.31
CA GLU A 76 -1.87 0.37 -1.32
C GLU A 76 -0.88 -0.79 -1.29
N PHE A 77 -1.05 -1.74 -0.37
CA PHE A 77 -0.13 -2.86 -0.24
C PHE A 77 -0.05 -3.67 -1.53
N LYS A 78 -1.21 -4.06 -2.08
CA LYS A 78 -1.26 -4.85 -3.31
C LYS A 78 -0.57 -4.11 -4.46
N PHE A 79 -0.97 -2.87 -4.73
CA PHE A 79 -0.42 -2.08 -5.82
C PHE A 79 1.09 -1.83 -5.67
N CYS A 80 1.53 -1.40 -4.48
CA CYS A 80 2.93 -1.09 -4.25
C CYS A 80 3.81 -2.35 -4.21
N SER A 81 3.28 -3.48 -3.75
CA SER A 81 4.01 -4.75 -3.79
C SER A 81 4.24 -5.23 -5.22
N GLU A 82 3.23 -5.14 -6.09
CA GLU A 82 3.37 -5.46 -7.51
C GLU A 82 4.41 -4.54 -8.19
N ALA A 83 4.32 -3.23 -7.94
CA ALA A 83 5.29 -2.26 -8.46
C ALA A 83 6.72 -2.58 -7.99
N PHE A 84 6.92 -2.78 -6.68
CA PHE A 84 8.22 -3.09 -6.09
C PHE A 84 8.79 -4.41 -6.61
N LEU A 85 7.97 -5.45 -6.74
CA LEU A 85 8.42 -6.76 -7.23
C LEU A 85 8.75 -6.72 -8.73
N SER A 86 8.05 -5.91 -9.52
CA SER A 86 8.33 -5.73 -10.95
C SER A 86 9.65 -4.97 -11.20
N LEU A 87 10.03 -4.11 -10.25
CA LEU A 87 11.25 -3.30 -10.29
C LEU A 87 12.30 -3.81 -9.28
N ALA A 88 12.15 -5.06 -8.84
CA ALA A 88 12.81 -5.56 -7.64
C ALA A 88 14.31 -5.29 -7.63
N PRO A 89 14.85 -4.83 -6.49
CA PRO A 89 16.28 -4.57 -6.36
C PRO A 89 17.09 -5.84 -6.64
N LYS A 90 18.21 -5.67 -7.35
CA LYS A 90 19.17 -6.74 -7.62
C LYS A 90 19.57 -7.41 -6.30
N GLY A 91 19.32 -8.71 -6.17
CA GLY A 91 19.69 -9.50 -4.99
C GLY A 91 18.53 -9.90 -4.08
N MET A 92 17.29 -9.53 -4.39
CA MET A 92 16.12 -10.10 -3.69
C MET A 92 16.02 -11.61 -3.97
N SER A 93 15.81 -12.41 -2.91
CA SER A 93 15.60 -13.85 -3.06
C SER A 93 14.19 -14.16 -3.56
N ALA A 94 14.04 -15.22 -4.35
CA ALA A 94 12.73 -15.70 -4.79
C ALA A 94 11.81 -16.05 -3.60
N ALA A 95 12.38 -16.54 -2.50
CA ALA A 95 11.64 -16.85 -1.28
C ALA A 95 11.05 -15.59 -0.63
N LEU A 96 11.77 -14.46 -0.64
CA LEU A 96 11.27 -13.19 -0.12
C LEU A 96 10.20 -12.60 -1.03
N ALA A 97 10.40 -12.67 -2.36
CA ALA A 97 9.38 -12.26 -3.33
C ALA A 97 8.07 -13.03 -3.13
N GLU A 98 8.14 -14.34 -2.94
CA GLU A 98 6.98 -15.19 -2.66
C GLU A 98 6.28 -14.82 -1.34
N GLN A 99 7.04 -14.50 -0.29
CA GLN A 99 6.45 -14.04 0.97
C GLN A 99 5.66 -12.73 0.81
N ILE A 100 6.17 -11.81 -0.01
CA ILE A 100 5.50 -10.55 -0.32
C ILE A 100 4.21 -10.82 -1.10
N HIS A 101 4.27 -11.64 -2.15
CA HIS A 101 3.11 -12.03 -2.94
C HIS A 101 2.04 -12.71 -2.07
N GLN A 102 2.41 -13.69 -1.25
CA GLN A 102 1.46 -14.37 -0.37
C GLN A 102 0.84 -13.40 0.65
N LEU A 103 1.55 -12.37 1.10
CA LEU A 103 0.97 -11.35 1.98
C LEU A 103 -0.07 -10.49 1.26
N ALA A 104 0.17 -10.12 0.00
CA ALA A 104 -0.80 -9.41 -0.80
C ALA A 104 -2.08 -10.25 -1.02
N GLU A 105 -1.94 -11.54 -1.34
CA GLU A 105 -3.07 -12.44 -1.52
C GLU A 105 -3.88 -12.64 -0.23
N ASP A 106 -3.22 -12.82 0.92
CA ASP A 106 -3.92 -13.01 2.18
C ASP A 106 -4.62 -11.74 2.68
N LEU A 107 -4.02 -10.57 2.45
CA LEU A 107 -4.67 -9.28 2.68
C LEU A 107 -5.91 -9.14 1.81
N TRP A 108 -5.81 -9.49 0.52
CA TRP A 108 -6.93 -9.44 -0.42
C TRP A 108 -8.05 -10.43 -0.08
N ALA A 109 -7.68 -11.57 0.49
CA ALA A 109 -8.59 -12.64 0.89
C ALA A 109 -9.29 -12.42 2.24
N LEU A 110 -8.97 -11.33 2.96
CA LEU A 110 -9.68 -10.97 4.19
C LEU A 110 -11.20 -10.89 3.93
N PRO A 111 -12.03 -11.45 4.84
CA PRO A 111 -13.46 -11.55 4.64
C PRO A 111 -14.12 -10.16 4.70
N GLU A 112 -15.23 -10.01 3.96
CA GLU A 112 -15.83 -8.68 3.75
C GLU A 112 -16.32 -8.02 5.04
N ASP A 113 -16.68 -8.84 6.02
CA ASP A 113 -17.10 -8.36 7.32
C ASP A 113 -15.98 -7.61 8.04
N VAL A 114 -14.68 -7.90 7.80
CA VAL A 114 -13.53 -7.13 8.31
C VAL A 114 -13.59 -5.66 7.89
N PHE A 115 -14.31 -5.35 6.81
CA PHE A 115 -14.49 -4.01 6.24
C PHE A 115 -15.86 -3.38 6.56
N SER A 116 -16.71 -4.05 7.33
CA SER A 116 -18.16 -3.75 7.37
C SER A 116 -18.56 -2.36 7.88
N GLN A 117 -17.62 -1.56 8.41
CA GLN A 117 -17.89 -0.20 8.87
C GLN A 117 -16.73 0.72 8.50
N ASP A 118 -16.96 1.49 7.43
CA ASP A 118 -16.07 2.41 6.73
C ASP A 118 -15.31 3.43 7.58
N THR A 119 -15.67 3.59 8.86
CA THR A 119 -15.08 4.55 9.79
C THR A 119 -14.78 3.97 11.17
N ASP A 120 -14.94 2.66 11.40
CA ASP A 120 -14.74 2.05 12.72
C ASP A 120 -13.28 1.63 12.95
N PRO A 121 -12.57 2.25 13.93
CA PRO A 121 -11.28 1.77 14.43
C PRO A 121 -11.27 0.29 14.82
N GLY A 122 -12.43 -0.25 15.20
CA GLY A 122 -12.64 -1.65 15.55
C GLY A 122 -12.26 -2.61 14.42
N CYS A 123 -12.38 -2.21 13.14
CA CYS A 123 -12.02 -3.02 11.98
C CYS A 123 -10.54 -3.39 11.96
N MET A 124 -9.66 -2.45 12.33
CA MET A 124 -8.22 -2.69 12.38
C MET A 124 -7.78 -3.47 13.62
N ALA A 125 -8.59 -3.50 14.67
CA ALA A 125 -8.32 -4.24 15.89
C ALA A 125 -8.72 -5.73 15.82
N ARG A 126 -9.36 -6.16 14.72
CA ARG A 126 -9.83 -7.53 14.56
C ARG A 126 -8.69 -8.56 14.51
N PRO A 127 -8.91 -9.78 15.03
CA PRO A 127 -7.86 -10.79 15.17
C PRO A 127 -7.23 -11.23 13.84
N GLU A 128 -7.94 -11.13 12.72
CA GLU A 128 -7.49 -11.48 11.37
C GLU A 128 -6.26 -10.67 10.94
N TRP A 129 -6.11 -9.43 11.42
CA TRP A 129 -4.95 -8.58 11.14
C TRP A 129 -3.69 -9.04 11.86
N ALA A 130 -3.80 -9.74 13.00
CA ALA A 130 -2.65 -10.11 13.82
C ALA A 130 -1.62 -11.00 13.08
N PRO A 131 -2.00 -12.10 12.41
CA PRO A 131 -1.04 -12.90 11.63
C PRO A 131 -0.42 -12.11 10.47
N LEU A 132 -1.20 -11.26 9.80
CA LEU A 132 -0.72 -10.42 8.69
C LEU A 132 0.31 -9.39 9.16
N ARG A 133 0.05 -8.72 10.29
CA ARG A 133 1.01 -7.83 10.98
C ARG A 133 2.33 -8.54 11.29
N GLN A 134 2.27 -9.75 11.85
CA GLN A 134 3.47 -10.50 12.22
C GLN A 134 4.31 -10.87 10.99
N ARG A 135 3.67 -11.20 9.87
CA ARG A 135 4.35 -11.45 8.60
C ARG A 135 4.94 -10.19 8.01
N ALA A 136 4.20 -9.08 8.01
CA ALA A 136 4.73 -7.81 7.56
C ALA A 136 5.99 -7.40 8.35
N LYS A 137 5.98 -7.56 9.68
CA LYS A 137 7.16 -7.35 10.53
C LYS A 137 8.34 -8.26 10.18
N ARG A 138 8.08 -9.51 9.76
CA ARG A 138 9.13 -10.44 9.32
C ARG A 138 9.76 -9.98 8.02
N ILE A 139 8.94 -9.63 7.03
CA ILE A 139 9.39 -9.12 5.73
C ILE A 139 10.22 -7.85 5.93
N LEU A 140 9.79 -6.91 6.78
CA LEU A 140 10.57 -5.71 7.12
C LEU A 140 11.97 -6.05 7.66
N ARG A 141 12.06 -7.04 8.55
CA ARG A 141 13.36 -7.48 9.10
C ARG A 141 14.24 -8.13 8.03
N GLU A 142 13.67 -8.94 7.14
CA GLU A 142 14.42 -9.57 6.04
C GLU A 142 14.93 -8.53 5.02
N LEU A 143 14.19 -7.44 4.81
CA LEU A 143 14.60 -6.30 3.99
C LEU A 143 15.52 -5.30 4.72
N ASN A 144 15.83 -5.55 6.01
CA ASN A 144 16.58 -4.63 6.87
C ASN A 144 15.96 -3.22 6.93
N TRP A 145 14.63 -3.14 6.93
CA TRP A 145 13.86 -1.91 7.10
C TRP A 145 13.30 -1.80 8.53
N PRO A 146 13.23 -0.58 9.10
CA PRO A 146 12.70 -0.38 10.44
C PRO A 146 11.18 -0.59 10.48
N ILE A 147 10.70 -1.05 11.63
CA ILE A 147 9.28 -1.15 11.95
C ILE A 147 8.88 0.13 12.67
N GLU A 148 8.32 1.06 11.91
CA GLU A 148 7.83 2.36 12.37
C GLU A 148 6.56 2.70 11.59
N PRO A 149 5.65 3.52 12.14
CA PRO A 149 4.50 4.00 11.39
C PRO A 149 4.97 4.80 10.17
N PRO A 150 4.34 4.62 8.99
CA PRO A 150 4.66 5.44 7.84
C PRO A 150 4.20 6.88 8.07
N PRO A 151 4.75 7.85 7.31
CA PRO A 151 4.36 9.25 7.47
C PRO A 151 2.86 9.43 7.20
N PRO A 152 2.16 10.23 8.02
CA PRO A 152 0.71 10.43 7.89
C PRO A 152 0.39 11.24 6.63
N TYR A 153 -0.85 11.08 6.16
CA TYR A 153 -1.39 11.94 5.12
C TYR A 153 -1.71 13.34 5.66
N VAL A 154 -1.25 14.36 4.93
CA VAL A 154 -1.49 15.78 5.24
C VAL A 154 -2.23 16.42 4.08
N TYR A 155 -3.30 17.15 4.40
CA TYR A 155 -4.06 17.92 3.42
C TYR A 155 -3.23 19.06 2.84
N ASN A 156 -3.05 19.09 1.52
CA ASN A 156 -2.22 20.10 0.84
C ASN A 156 -2.99 21.34 0.36
N GLY A 157 -4.30 21.44 0.64
CA GLY A 157 -5.14 22.59 0.26
C GLY A 157 -5.84 22.47 -1.09
N ARG A 158 -5.65 21.39 -1.85
CA ARG A 158 -6.22 21.23 -3.21
C ARG A 158 -7.14 20.02 -3.37
N GLY A 159 -7.79 19.57 -2.29
CA GLY A 159 -8.52 18.30 -2.32
C GLY A 159 -7.61 17.07 -2.37
N VAL A 160 -6.30 17.24 -2.14
CA VAL A 160 -5.29 16.18 -2.23
C VAL A 160 -4.63 16.00 -0.86
N TYR A 161 -4.43 14.74 -0.51
CA TYR A 161 -3.67 14.32 0.67
C TYR A 161 -2.33 13.76 0.21
N GLU A 162 -1.25 14.12 0.90
CA GLU A 162 0.11 13.68 0.59
C GLU A 162 0.80 13.18 1.85
N ARG A 163 1.61 12.12 1.76
CA ARG A 163 2.47 11.69 2.88
C ARG A 163 3.57 12.72 3.09
N ARG A 164 3.77 13.18 4.33
CA ARG A 164 4.80 14.16 4.72
C ARG A 164 5.67 13.66 5.86
#